data_AF-A0A358PW93-F1
#
_entry.id   AF-A0A358PW93-F1
#
_cell.length_a   1.000
_cell.length_b   1.000
_cell.length_c   1.000
_cell.angle_alpha   90.00
_cell.angle_beta   90.00
_cell.angle_gamma   90.00
#
_symmetry.space_group_name_H-M   'P 1'
#
loop_
_entity.id
_entity.type
_entity.pdbx_description
1 polymer ?
#
loop_
_entity_poly.entity_id
_entity_poly.type
_entity_poly.pdbx_seq_one_letter_code
_entity_poly.pdbx_strand_id
1 'polypeptide(L)' 'ETVNNPYLGGDTSLTCSAETAAKIDDEVLTIIKSAHKKAISILKENTDKLHELAYYLLNKETITGEEFMEILSRG' A
#
# COMPACT_ATOMS: atom_id res chain seq x y z
N GLU A 1 2.17 11.32 29.85
CA GLU A 1 0.71 11.06 29.87
C GLU A 1 0.33 10.05 28.79
N THR A 2 -0.91 9.57 28.74
CA THR A 2 -1.37 8.63 27.71
C THR A 2 -1.80 9.38 26.45
N VAL A 3 -1.16 9.10 25.31
CA VAL A 3 -1.55 9.69 24.01
C VAL A 3 -2.78 8.94 23.48
N ASN A 4 -3.97 9.45 23.82
CA ASN A 4 -5.24 9.03 23.24
C ASN A 4 -5.60 9.91 22.02
N ASN A 5 -6.55 9.46 21.18
CA ASN A 5 -7.14 10.24 20.08
C ASN A 5 -8.54 9.70 19.73
N PRO A 6 -9.17 10.18 18.64
CA PRO A 6 -9.99 9.32 17.80
C PRO A 6 -9.13 8.38 16.92
N TYR A 7 -7.98 8.83 16.37
CA TYR A 7 -7.06 8.06 15.49
C TYR A 7 -5.53 8.48 15.52
N LEU A 8 -4.80 8.54 16.67
CA LEU A 8 -3.42 9.14 16.79
C LEU A 8 -3.18 10.14 17.99
N GLY A 9 -3.43 11.47 17.87
CA GLY A 9 -3.67 12.42 19.01
C GLY A 9 -4.44 13.73 18.63
N GLY A 10 -5.39 14.34 19.40
CA GLY A 10 -5.92 14.03 20.76
C GLY A 10 -7.43 13.75 21.08
N ASP A 11 -8.48 14.35 20.46
CA ASP A 11 -9.89 14.32 21.02
C ASP A 11 -11.05 14.45 19.97
N THR A 12 -12.05 13.54 19.97
CA THR A 12 -13.42 13.79 19.44
C THR A 12 -14.48 12.99 20.21
N SER A 13 -15.56 13.68 20.60
CA SER A 13 -16.89 13.06 20.65
C SER A 13 -17.28 12.62 19.24
N LEU A 14 -17.48 11.31 19.01
CA LEU A 14 -18.01 10.82 17.74
C LEU A 14 -19.49 11.25 17.61
N THR A 15 -19.72 12.37 16.96
CA THR A 15 -21.05 12.89 16.60
C THR A 15 -21.67 12.14 15.41
N CYS A 16 -21.39 10.83 15.32
CA CYS A 16 -21.86 9.91 14.31
C CYS A 16 -22.80 8.88 14.95
N SER A 17 -23.93 8.58 14.33
CA SER A 17 -24.71 7.41 14.73
C SER A 17 -23.91 6.13 14.44
N ALA A 18 -24.18 5.06 15.19
CA ALA A 18 -23.55 3.75 14.94
C ALA A 18 -23.78 3.24 13.50
N GLU A 19 -24.92 3.61 12.90
CA GLU A 19 -25.24 3.33 11.50
C GLU A 19 -24.31 4.09 10.52
N THR A 20 -24.01 5.36 10.80
CA THR A 20 -23.07 6.15 9.99
C THR A 20 -21.63 5.67 10.17
N ALA A 21 -21.23 5.30 11.38
CA ALA A 21 -19.91 4.70 11.64
C ALA A 21 -19.72 3.40 10.84
N ALA A 22 -20.69 2.47 10.89
CA ALA A 22 -20.62 1.21 10.14
C ALA A 22 -20.54 1.41 8.61
N LYS A 23 -21.17 2.48 8.06
CA LYS A 23 -21.04 2.84 6.65
C LYS A 23 -19.66 3.39 6.29
N ILE A 24 -19.02 4.11 7.19
CA ILE A 24 -17.64 4.59 7.03
C ILE A 24 -16.67 3.40 7.03
N ASP A 25 -16.85 2.44 7.96
CA ASP A 25 -16.01 1.24 8.04
C ASP A 25 -16.07 0.38 6.76
N ASP A 26 -17.26 0.17 6.17
CA ASP A 26 -17.39 -0.62 4.95
C ASP A 26 -16.81 0.09 3.70
N GLU A 27 -16.93 1.42 3.61
CA GLU A 27 -16.28 2.20 2.55
C GLU A 27 -14.75 2.17 2.70
N VAL A 28 -14.22 2.34 3.92
CA VAL A 28 -12.78 2.21 4.21
C VAL A 28 -12.27 0.81 3.86
N LEU A 29 -13.00 -0.24 4.23
CA LEU A 29 -12.68 -1.62 3.84
C LEU A 29 -12.74 -1.81 2.32
N THR A 30 -13.67 -1.16 1.62
CA THR A 30 -13.81 -1.22 0.16
C THR A 30 -12.65 -0.53 -0.55
N ILE A 31 -12.23 0.65 -0.08
CA ILE A 31 -11.04 1.37 -0.55
C ILE A 31 -9.78 0.51 -0.37
N ILE A 32 -9.59 -0.09 0.81
CA ILE A 32 -8.43 -0.96 1.10
C ILE A 32 -8.43 -2.19 0.19
N LYS A 33 -9.56 -2.90 0.05
CA LYS A 33 -9.71 -4.07 -0.85
C LYS A 33 -9.39 -3.69 -2.30
N SER A 34 -9.87 -2.53 -2.76
CA SER A 34 -9.65 -2.01 -4.12
C SER A 34 -8.18 -1.68 -4.37
N ALA A 35 -7.55 -0.93 -3.47
CA ALA A 35 -6.13 -0.56 -3.54
C ALA A 35 -5.22 -1.80 -3.52
N HIS A 36 -5.49 -2.76 -2.62
CA HIS A 36 -4.75 -4.02 -2.54
C HIS A 36 -4.89 -4.86 -3.82
N LYS A 37 -6.12 -4.97 -4.37
CA LYS A 37 -6.35 -5.65 -5.66
C LYS A 37 -5.60 -4.96 -6.80
N LYS A 38 -5.59 -3.61 -6.86
CA LYS A 38 -4.84 -2.85 -7.85
C LYS A 38 -3.33 -3.08 -7.74
N ALA A 39 -2.77 -3.07 -6.53
CA ALA A 39 -1.36 -3.36 -6.28
C ALA A 39 -0.97 -4.78 -6.76
N ILE A 40 -1.79 -5.79 -6.45
CA ILE A 40 -1.59 -7.17 -6.94
C ILE A 40 -1.70 -7.23 -8.47
N SER A 41 -2.59 -6.46 -9.10
CA SER A 41 -2.70 -6.40 -10.57
C SER A 41 -1.40 -5.87 -11.19
N ILE A 42 -0.92 -4.71 -10.73
CA ILE A 42 0.33 -4.09 -11.19
C ILE A 42 1.52 -5.04 -11.03
N LEU A 43 1.65 -5.71 -9.87
CA LEU A 43 2.72 -6.68 -9.63
C LEU A 43 2.63 -7.89 -10.58
N LYS A 44 1.42 -8.38 -10.88
CA LYS A 44 1.22 -9.50 -11.82
C LYS A 44 1.49 -9.10 -13.27
N GLU A 45 1.03 -7.92 -13.68
CA GLU A 45 1.28 -7.34 -15.01
C GLU A 45 2.78 -7.13 -15.26
N ASN A 46 3.58 -6.94 -14.20
CA ASN A 46 5.03 -6.75 -14.25
C ASN A 46 5.82 -7.98 -13.74
N THR A 47 5.24 -9.19 -13.75
CA THR A 47 5.87 -10.40 -13.16
C THR A 47 7.29 -10.67 -13.71
N ASP A 48 7.47 -10.57 -15.02
CA ASP A 48 8.77 -10.82 -15.66
C ASP A 48 9.83 -9.79 -15.24
N LYS A 49 9.42 -8.52 -15.08
CA LYS A 49 10.27 -7.44 -14.56
C LYS A 49 10.62 -7.64 -13.08
N LEU A 50 9.69 -8.14 -12.27
CA LEU A 50 9.97 -8.53 -10.88
C LEU A 50 10.98 -9.69 -10.81
N HIS A 51 10.94 -10.64 -11.76
CA HIS A 51 11.95 -11.70 -11.84
C HIS A 51 13.33 -11.17 -12.28
N GLU A 52 13.39 -10.25 -13.24
CA GLU A 52 14.63 -9.58 -13.66
C GLU A 52 15.28 -8.79 -12.49
N LEU A 53 14.47 -8.00 -11.78
CA LEU A 53 14.89 -7.25 -10.59
C LEU A 53 15.33 -8.15 -9.42
N ALA A 54 14.60 -9.25 -9.16
CA ALA A 54 14.96 -10.22 -8.14
C ALA A 54 16.28 -10.95 -8.48
N TYR A 55 16.52 -11.26 -9.75
CA TYR A 55 17.80 -11.82 -10.19
C TYR A 55 18.95 -10.82 -10.05
N TYR A 56 18.73 -9.53 -10.35
CA TYR A 56 19.74 -8.50 -10.11
C TYR A 56 20.12 -8.42 -8.62
N LEU A 57 19.12 -8.30 -7.75
CA LEU A 57 19.30 -8.25 -6.30
C LEU A 57 20.00 -9.51 -5.75
N LEU A 58 19.69 -10.71 -6.27
CA LEU A 58 20.35 -11.95 -5.86
C LEU A 58 21.86 -11.97 -6.20
N ASN A 59 22.29 -11.24 -7.24
CA ASN A 59 23.69 -11.17 -7.66
C ASN A 59 24.46 -9.94 -7.13
N LYS A 60 23.74 -8.93 -6.62
CA LYS A 60 24.31 -7.63 -6.22
C LYS A 60 24.05 -7.22 -4.76
N GLU A 61 23.17 -7.96 -4.07
CA GLU A 61 22.65 -7.71 -2.71
C GLU A 61 21.88 -6.38 -2.53
N THR A 62 22.19 -5.36 -3.32
CA THR A 62 21.58 -4.03 -3.32
C THR A 62 21.29 -3.54 -4.74
N ILE A 63 20.39 -2.57 -4.87
CA ILE A 63 20.07 -1.87 -6.12
C ILE A 63 19.77 -0.40 -5.79
N THR A 64 20.27 0.54 -6.59
CA THR A 64 19.90 1.95 -6.50
C THR A 64 18.57 2.23 -7.20
N GLY A 65 17.96 3.38 -6.91
CA GLY A 65 16.73 3.81 -7.60
C GLY A 65 16.92 4.00 -9.11
N GLU A 66 18.11 4.39 -9.55
CA GLU A 66 18.44 4.58 -10.97
C GLU A 66 18.57 3.24 -11.69
N GLU A 67 19.33 2.29 -11.15
CA GLU A 67 19.42 0.91 -11.69
C GLU A 67 18.06 0.20 -11.71
N PHE A 68 17.24 0.39 -10.67
CA PHE A 68 15.88 -0.15 -10.61
C PHE A 68 15.01 0.39 -11.75
N MET A 69 15.05 1.71 -12.00
CA MET A 69 14.28 2.33 -13.07
C MET A 69 14.80 1.97 -14.45
N GLU A 70 16.12 1.78 -14.64
CA GLU A 70 16.68 1.23 -15.88
C GLU A 70 16.13 -0.18 -16.17
N ILE A 71 16.17 -1.09 -15.19
CA ILE A 71 15.68 -2.46 -15.38
C ILE A 71 14.16 -2.45 -15.64
N LEU A 72 13.40 -1.67 -14.86
CA LEU A 72 11.94 -1.57 -15.00
C LEU A 72 11.50 -1.00 -16.36
N SER A 73 12.26 -0.08 -16.95
CA SER A 73 11.91 0.59 -18.23
C SER A 73 12.46 -0.07 -19.50
N ARG A 74 13.26 -1.14 -19.38
CA ARG A 74 13.85 -1.87 -20.52
C ARG A 74 12.85 -2.84 -21.18
N GLY A 75 11.92 -2.29 -21.98
CA GLY A 75 10.94 -3.03 -22.78
C GLY A 75 9.55 -3.03 -22.17
#